data_AF-A0A1W9LQG6-F1
#
_entry.id   AF-A0A1W9LQG6-F1
#
_cell.length_a   1.000
_cell.length_b   1.000
_cell.length_c   1.000
_cell.angle_alpha   90.00
_cell.angle_beta   90.00
_cell.angle_gamma   90.00
#
_symmetry.space_group_name_H-M   'P 1'
#
loop_
_entity.id
_entity.type
_entity.pdbx_description
1 polymer ?
#
loop_
_entity_poly.entity_id
_entity_poly.type
_entity_poly.pdbx_seq_one_letter_code
_entity_poly.pdbx_strand_id
1 'polypeptide(L)'
;MEDKNPINYSGYFGDRGLEERGINISAGMMKKQTAVLNRLADERSALAGSCGFSDNGKVSPEALIKEAAFRCESASEGLHLLAIQDSSEINYQ
;
A
#
# COMPACT_ATOMS: atom_id res chain seq x y z
N MET A 1 -2.57 -18.76 -6.90
CA MET A 1 -3.38 -18.43 -5.72
C MET A 1 -4.02 -17.09 -6.01
N GLU A 2 -5.33 -17.05 -6.20
CA GLU A 2 -6.05 -15.77 -6.24
C GLU A 2 -5.95 -15.12 -4.87
N ASP A 3 -5.52 -13.86 -4.86
CA ASP A 3 -5.37 -13.07 -3.64
C ASP A 3 -6.78 -12.76 -3.12
N LYS A 4 -7.20 -13.44 -2.05
CA LYS A 4 -8.59 -13.41 -1.56
C LYS A 4 -9.02 -12.02 -1.04
N ASN A 5 -8.11 -11.06 -0.95
CA ASN A 5 -8.42 -9.69 -0.60
C ASN A 5 -7.37 -8.72 -1.19
N PRO A 6 -7.54 -8.24 -2.45
CA PRO A 6 -6.58 -7.35 -3.09
C PRO A 6 -6.59 -5.95 -2.44
N ILE A 7 -5.47 -5.23 -2.52
CA ILE A 7 -5.39 -3.84 -2.04
C ILE A 7 -6.37 -2.98 -2.84
N ASN A 8 -7.17 -2.17 -2.16
CA ASN A 8 -8.15 -1.30 -2.78
C ASN A 8 -8.23 0.07 -2.09
N TYR A 9 -7.70 1.09 -2.75
CA TYR A 9 -7.75 2.48 -2.27
C TYR A 9 -8.97 3.27 -2.77
N SER A 10 -10.03 2.63 -3.28
CA SER A 10 -11.20 3.35 -3.78
C SER A 10 -11.83 4.25 -2.72
N GLY A 11 -11.93 5.55 -3.02
CA GLY A 11 -12.50 6.56 -2.14
C GLY A 11 -11.58 7.03 -1.00
N TYR A 12 -10.34 6.56 -0.92
CA TYR A 12 -9.40 6.98 0.13
C TYR A 12 -8.75 8.32 -0.14
N PHE A 13 -8.52 8.67 -1.42
CA PHE A 13 -7.79 9.89 -1.78
C PHE A 13 -8.64 10.91 -2.55
N GLY A 14 -9.88 10.54 -2.93
CA GLY A 14 -10.78 11.40 -3.70
C GLY A 14 -10.26 11.71 -5.10
N ASP A 15 -9.36 10.88 -5.62
CA ASP A 15 -8.73 11.01 -6.92
C ASP A 15 -8.49 9.61 -7.51
N ARG A 16 -9.31 9.22 -8.48
CA ARG A 16 -9.28 7.88 -9.06
C ARG A 16 -7.90 7.53 -9.65
N GLY A 17 -7.23 8.49 -10.28
CA GLY A 17 -5.92 8.24 -10.89
C GLY A 17 -4.84 7.99 -9.83
N LEU A 18 -4.95 8.66 -8.69
CA LEU A 18 -4.08 8.45 -7.54
C LEU A 18 -4.36 7.09 -6.86
N GLU A 19 -5.63 6.71 -6.73
CA GLU A 19 -6.07 5.42 -6.16
C GLU A 19 -5.59 4.23 -7.00
N GLU A 20 -5.79 4.27 -8.32
CA GLU A 20 -5.28 3.26 -9.26
C GLU A 20 -3.76 3.15 -9.20
N ARG A 21 -3.06 4.28 -9.07
CA ARG A 21 -1.62 4.29 -8.94
C ARG A 21 -1.15 3.63 -7.64
N GLY A 22 -1.81 3.93 -6.52
CA GLY A 22 -1.52 3.28 -5.24
C GLY A 22 -1.67 1.76 -5.32
N ILE A 23 -2.76 1.28 -5.92
CA ILE A 23 -3.01 -0.16 -6.14
C ILE A 23 -1.85 -0.79 -6.93
N ASN A 24 -1.43 -0.15 -8.03
CA ASN A 24 -0.33 -0.64 -8.86
C ASN A 24 1.01 -0.68 -8.13
N ILE A 25 1.32 0.36 -7.33
CA ILE A 25 2.55 0.41 -6.53
C ILE A 25 2.56 -0.73 -5.52
N SER A 26 1.48 -0.89 -4.74
CA SER A 26 1.44 -1.91 -3.68
C SER A 26 1.47 -3.32 -4.26
N ALA A 27 0.76 -3.57 -5.37
CA ALA A 27 0.83 -4.85 -6.09
C ALA A 27 2.25 -5.11 -6.63
N GLY A 28 2.92 -4.08 -7.15
CA GLY A 28 4.32 -4.15 -7.58
C GLY A 28 5.28 -4.51 -6.45
N MET A 29 5.12 -3.88 -5.28
CA MET A 29 5.93 -4.15 -4.09
C MET A 29 5.79 -5.60 -3.62
N MET A 30 4.56 -6.11 -3.58
CA MET A 30 4.29 -7.51 -3.21
C MET A 30 4.89 -8.49 -4.23
N LYS A 31 4.71 -8.23 -5.53
CA LYS A 31 5.19 -9.11 -6.60
C LYS A 31 6.71 -9.16 -6.72
N LYS A 32 7.37 -8.00 -6.66
CA LYS A 32 8.83 -7.88 -6.83
C LYS A 32 9.59 -8.00 -5.51
N GLN A 33 8.90 -8.08 -4.37
CA GLN A 33 9.47 -8.17 -3.02
C GLN A 33 10.55 -7.10 -2.77
N THR A 34 10.24 -5.85 -3.13
CA THR A 34 11.19 -4.74 -3.03
C THR A 34 10.51 -3.48 -2.53
N ALA A 35 11.24 -2.72 -1.72
CA ALA A 35 10.83 -1.42 -1.20
C ALA A 35 11.35 -0.24 -2.03
N VAL A 36 12.09 -0.49 -3.13
CA VAL A 36 12.72 0.56 -3.93
C VAL A 36 11.86 0.87 -5.16
N LEU A 37 11.36 2.10 -5.27
CA LEU A 37 10.50 2.53 -6.40
C LEU A 37 11.15 2.28 -7.77
N ASN A 38 12.46 2.49 -7.89
CA ASN A 38 13.20 2.22 -9.15
C ASN A 38 13.15 0.77 -9.59
N ARG A 39 12.97 -0.18 -8.67
CA ARG A 39 12.81 -1.61 -9.01
C ARG A 39 11.37 -1.96 -9.34
N LEU A 40 10.40 -1.14 -8.93
CA LEU A 40 8.99 -1.31 -9.26
C LEU A 40 8.69 -0.86 -10.69
N ALA A 41 9.27 0.27 -11.10
CA ALA A 41 9.01 0.89 -12.39
C ALA A 41 9.87 0.27 -13.51
N ASP A 42 9.22 -0.17 -14.58
CA ASP A 42 9.91 -0.67 -15.78
C ASP A 42 10.35 0.49 -16.70
N GLU A 43 9.77 1.68 -16.53
CA GLU A 43 10.06 2.90 -17.29
C GLU A 43 10.15 4.15 -16.40
N ARG A 44 10.81 5.20 -16.90
CA ARG A 44 10.96 6.48 -16.18
C ARG A 44 9.63 7.16 -15.84
N SER A 45 8.64 7.04 -16.71
CA SER A 45 7.29 7.59 -16.50
C SER A 45 6.61 6.96 -15.28
N ALA A 46 6.69 5.63 -15.15
CA ALA A 46 6.16 4.88 -14.02
C ALA A 46 6.89 5.22 -12.70
N LEU A 47 8.21 5.44 -12.76
CA LEU A 47 8.99 5.89 -11.62
C LEU A 47 8.54 7.28 -11.16
N ALA A 48 8.47 8.25 -12.08
CA ALA A 48 8.02 9.60 -11.78
C ALA A 48 6.59 9.60 -11.19
N GLY A 49 5.71 8.77 -11.73
CA GLY A 49 4.37 8.55 -11.18
C GLY A 49 4.39 8.05 -9.74
N SER A 50 5.27 7.09 -9.43
CA SER A 50 5.42 6.51 -8.09
C SER A 50 5.98 7.51 -7.09
N CYS A 51 7.02 8.27 -7.45
CA CYS A 51 7.52 9.35 -6.60
C CYS A 51 6.42 10.39 -6.36
N GLY A 52 5.71 10.80 -7.41
CA GLY A 52 4.61 11.74 -7.30
C GLY A 52 3.38 11.21 -6.56
N PHE A 53 3.27 9.90 -6.31
CA PHE A 53 2.27 9.34 -5.39
C PHE A 53 2.70 9.58 -3.94
N SER A 54 3.95 9.23 -3.61
CA SER A 54 4.50 9.41 -2.26
C SER A 54 4.56 10.86 -1.81
N ASP A 55 4.82 11.79 -2.74
CA ASP A 55 4.92 13.22 -2.46
C ASP A 55 3.56 13.95 -2.54
N ASN A 56 2.46 13.25 -2.84
CA ASN A 56 1.16 13.87 -3.03
C ASN A 56 0.49 14.17 -1.69
N GLY A 57 0.17 15.44 -1.43
CA GLY A 57 -0.50 15.85 -0.19
C GLY A 57 -1.90 15.25 0.05
N LYS A 58 -2.54 14.64 -0.96
CA LYS A 58 -3.79 13.87 -0.79
C LYS A 58 -3.56 12.44 -0.31
N VAL A 59 -2.36 11.90 -0.52
CA VAL A 59 -1.99 10.57 -0.01
C VAL A 59 -1.56 10.74 1.44
N SER A 60 -2.35 10.17 2.36
CA SER A 60 -2.03 10.17 3.79
C SER A 60 -1.58 8.77 4.24
N PRO A 61 -0.56 8.67 5.10
CA PRO A 61 -0.20 7.40 5.73
C PRO A 61 -1.38 6.74 6.45
N GLU A 62 -2.26 7.54 7.06
CA GLU A 62 -3.45 7.08 7.77
C GLU A 62 -4.43 6.35 6.84
N ALA A 63 -4.63 6.87 5.62
CA ALA A 63 -5.45 6.22 4.61
C ALA A 63 -4.86 4.86 4.17
N LEU A 64 -3.54 4.80 3.98
CA LEU A 64 -2.84 3.55 3.64
C LEU A 64 -2.97 2.51 4.76
N ILE A 65 -2.77 2.93 6.01
CA ILE A 65 -2.90 2.06 7.19
C ILE A 65 -4.33 1.57 7.35
N LYS A 66 -5.32 2.46 7.16
CA LYS A 66 -6.74 2.11 7.30
C LYS A 66 -7.18 1.06 6.28
N GLU A 67 -6.71 1.15 5.04
CA GLU A 67 -6.96 0.13 4.02
C GLU A 67 -6.36 -1.23 4.43
N ALA A 68 -5.10 -1.22 4.87
CA ALA A 68 -4.43 -2.44 5.32
C ALA A 68 -5.11 -3.06 6.54
N ALA A 69 -5.58 -2.23 7.48
CA ALA A 69 -6.34 -2.66 8.66
C ALA A 69 -7.68 -3.30 8.27
N PHE A 70 -8.43 -2.66 7.36
CA PHE A 70 -9.71 -3.20 6.85
C PHE A 70 -9.51 -4.56 6.17
N ARG A 71 -8.43 -4.73 5.41
CA ARG A 71 -8.07 -6.03 4.82
C ARG A 71 -7.80 -7.09 5.87
N CYS A 72 -7.05 -6.74 6.92
CA CYS A 72 -6.73 -7.65 8.02
C CYS A 72 -8.01 -8.07 8.77
N GLU A 73 -8.89 -7.11 9.07
CA GLU A 73 -10.20 -7.36 9.68
C GLU A 73 -11.02 -8.34 8.83
N SER A 74 -11.19 -8.05 7.54
CA SER A 74 -11.95 -8.90 6.61
C SER A 74 -11.36 -10.32 6.50
N ALA A 75 -10.02 -10.44 6.49
CA ALA A 75 -9.34 -11.73 6.38
C ALA A 75 -9.39 -12.57 7.67
N SER A 76 -9.68 -11.93 8.81
CA SER A 76 -9.64 -12.53 10.13
C SER A 76 -11.02 -12.79 10.75
N GLU A 77 -12.08 -12.49 10.00
CA GLU A 77 -13.46 -12.66 10.41
C GLU A 77 -13.75 -14.11 10.89
N GLY A 78 -14.31 -14.22 12.09
CA GLY A 78 -14.70 -15.50 12.69
C GLY A 78 -13.54 -16.36 13.24
N LEU A 79 -12.31 -15.86 13.23
CA LEU A 79 -11.14 -16.58 13.73
C LEU A 79 -10.81 -16.19 15.19
N HIS A 80 -10.21 -17.12 15.93
CA HIS A 80 -9.52 -16.80 17.18
C HIS A 80 -8.13 -16.25 16.84
N LEU A 81 -7.85 -15.03 17.29
CA LEU A 81 -6.64 -14.29 16.91
C LEU A 81 -5.75 -14.03 18.12
N LEU A 82 -4.43 -14.03 17.87
CA LEU A 82 -3.43 -13.50 18.80
C LEU A 82 -3.03 -12.10 18.32
N ALA A 83 -3.37 -11.08 19.09
CA ALA A 83 -2.93 -9.72 18.83
C ALA A 83 -1.54 -9.51 19.45
N ILE A 84 -0.50 -9.62 18.62
CA ILE A 84 0.87 -9.32 19.03
C ILE A 84 1.09 -7.82 18.88
N GLN A 85 1.51 -7.17 19.95
CA GLN A 85 1.86 -5.76 19.97
C GLN A 85 3.32 -5.61 20.39
N ASP A 86 4.08 -4.88 19.59
CA ASP A 86 5.48 -4.53 19.83
C ASP A 86 5.73 -3.12 19.25
N SER A 87 6.86 -2.52 19.59
CA SER A 87 7.27 -1.20 19.09
C SER A 87 8.66 -1.27 18.49
N SER A 88 8.85 -0.60 17.36
CA SER A 88 10.15 -0.44 16.71
C SER A 88 10.37 1.00 16.25
N GLU A 89 11.63 1.34 16.00
CA GLU A 89 12.03 2.64 15.48
C GLU A 89 12.50 2.50 14.03
N ILE A 90 12.11 3.45 13.18
CA ILE A 90 12.66 3.59 11.83
C ILE A 90 13.76 4.63 11.88
N ASN A 91 15.02 4.20 11.75
CA ASN A 91 16.17 5.08 11.71
C ASN A 91 16.52 5.44 10.25
N TYR A 92 16.61 6.74 9.97
CA TYR A 92 16.88 7.30 8.63
C TYR A 92 18.33 7.75 8.44
N GLN A 93 19.22 7.52 9.42
CA GLN A 93 20.64 7.88 9.35
C GLN A 93 21.46 6.95 8.46
#